data_AF-A0A143ZY43-F1
#
_entry.id   AF-A0A143ZY43-F1
#
_cell.length_a   1.000
_cell.length_b   1.000
_cell.length_c   1.000
_cell.angle_alpha   90.00
_cell.angle_beta   90.00
_cell.angle_gamma   90.00
#
_symmetry.space_group_name_H-M   'P 1'
#
loop_
_entity.id
_entity.type
_entity.pdbx_description
1 polymer ?
#
loop_
_entity_poly.entity_id
_entity_poly.type
_entity_poly.pdbx_seq_one_letter_code
_entity_poly.pdbx_strand_id
1 'polypeptide(L)' 'MPGSDPSEDLSSSPEESPKININTATKEDLLTLKGINISLAKKIIAYRESEGPFEKIEDLMNVYGIDERIFNRIKDDICV' A
#
# COMPACT_ATOMS: atom_id res chain seq x y z
N MET A 1 47.35 18.12 -1.48
CA MET A 1 46.97 17.00 -0.59
C MET A 1 47.19 17.48 0.84
N PRO A 2 46.28 17.29 1.81
CA PRO A 2 44.99 16.57 1.90
C PRO A 2 43.79 17.57 1.82
N GLY A 3 42.52 17.24 1.62
CA GLY A 3 41.71 16.10 2.06
C GLY A 3 40.65 16.65 3.03
N SER A 4 39.49 17.06 2.51
CA SER A 4 38.27 17.34 3.28
C SER A 4 37.10 17.22 2.30
N ASP A 5 36.81 15.97 1.96
CA ASP A 5 35.54 15.52 1.43
C ASP A 5 34.40 16.12 2.27
N PRO A 6 33.46 16.89 1.69
CA PRO A 6 32.11 16.84 2.18
C PRO A 6 31.56 15.48 1.74
N SER A 7 31.71 14.48 2.61
CA SER A 7 30.81 13.33 2.58
C SER A 7 29.40 13.89 2.79
N GLU A 8 28.67 14.06 1.68
CA GLU A 8 27.22 14.16 1.69
C GLU A 8 26.68 12.83 2.24
N ASP A 9 26.58 12.76 3.56
CA ASP A 9 25.58 11.93 4.20
C ASP A 9 24.23 12.58 3.92
N LEU A 10 23.63 12.15 2.81
CA LEU A 10 22.20 12.05 2.73
C LEU A 10 21.91 10.56 2.66
N SER A 11 21.98 9.94 3.85
CA SER A 11 21.12 8.82 4.21
C SER A 11 19.75 9.08 3.60
N SER A 12 19.48 8.48 2.45
CA SER A 12 18.14 8.33 1.92
C SER A 12 17.44 7.36 2.84
N SER A 13 17.00 7.86 4.01
CA SER A 13 15.91 7.24 4.74
C SER A 13 14.80 7.08 3.72
N PRO A 14 14.36 5.86 3.39
CA PRO A 14 13.13 5.72 2.65
C PRO A 14 12.10 6.36 3.57
N GLU A 15 11.59 7.50 3.13
CA GLU A 15 10.42 8.16 3.68
C GLU A 15 9.44 7.02 3.99
N GLU A 16 9.17 6.77 5.27
CA GLU A 16 8.14 5.83 5.66
C GLU A 16 6.84 6.45 5.17
N SER A 17 6.50 6.19 3.91
CA SER A 17 5.20 6.51 3.37
C SER A 17 4.20 5.86 4.33
N PRO A 18 3.25 6.63 4.88
CA PRO A 18 2.34 6.12 5.89
C PRO A 18 1.54 4.99 5.24
N LYS A 19 1.92 3.76 5.57
CA LYS A 19 1.28 2.56 5.01
C LYS A 19 -0.17 2.55 5.43
N ILE A 20 -1.05 2.43 4.46
CA ILE A 20 -2.49 2.36 4.66
C ILE A 20 -2.82 0.95 5.11
N ASN A 21 -3.25 0.81 6.36
CA ASN A 21 -3.65 -0.47 6.91
C ASN A 21 -4.98 -0.91 6.30
N ILE A 22 -5.03 -2.00 5.53
CA ILE A 22 -6.20 -2.40 4.73
C ILE A 22 -7.35 -2.96 5.59
N ASN A 23 -7.07 -3.36 6.83
CA ASN A 23 -8.08 -3.78 7.79
C ASN A 23 -8.83 -2.56 8.36
N THR A 24 -8.11 -1.48 8.64
CA THR A 24 -8.68 -0.23 9.17
C THR A 24 -8.94 0.84 8.11
N ALA A 25 -8.43 0.63 6.90
CA ALA A 25 -8.52 1.57 5.79
C ALA A 25 -9.98 1.84 5.47
N THR A 26 -10.26 3.10 5.24
CA THR A 26 -11.54 3.51 4.69
C THR A 26 -11.54 3.33 3.19
N LYS A 27 -12.73 3.38 2.58
CA LYS A 27 -12.87 3.43 1.13
C LYS A 27 -12.02 4.57 0.53
N GLU A 28 -11.89 5.68 1.25
CA GLU A 28 -11.18 6.89 0.81
C GLU A 28 -9.67 6.66 0.82
N ASP A 29 -9.14 6.01 1.86
CA ASP A 29 -7.73 5.60 1.93
C ASP A 29 -7.39 4.59 0.83
N LEU A 30 -8.29 3.67 0.53
CA LEU A 30 -8.08 2.75 -0.59
C LEU A 30 -8.10 3.51 -1.92
N LEU A 31 -8.95 4.52 -2.07
CA LEU A 31 -9.06 5.34 -3.29
C LEU A 31 -7.87 6.25 -3.55
N THR A 32 -7.10 6.62 -2.52
CA THR A 32 -5.87 7.41 -2.70
C THR A 32 -4.74 6.57 -3.32
N LEU A 33 -4.85 5.24 -3.26
CA LEU A 33 -3.87 4.32 -3.84
C LEU A 33 -3.93 4.30 -5.37
N LYS A 34 -2.76 4.45 -6.02
CA LYS A 34 -2.65 4.50 -7.49
C LYS A 34 -3.04 3.18 -8.14
N GLY A 35 -4.27 3.13 -8.66
CA GLY A 35 -4.83 1.98 -9.36
C GLY A 35 -6.06 1.38 -8.67
N ILE A 36 -6.36 1.81 -7.45
CA ILE A 36 -7.62 1.48 -6.80
C ILE A 36 -8.71 2.45 -7.25
N ASN A 37 -9.87 1.88 -7.53
CA ASN A 37 -11.09 2.61 -7.88
C ASN A 37 -12.18 2.34 -6.86
N ILE A 38 -13.30 3.08 -6.96
CA ILE A 38 -14.46 2.94 -6.05
C ILE A 38 -14.98 1.51 -6.03
N SER A 39 -14.99 0.85 -7.19
CA SER A 39 -15.40 -0.55 -7.32
C SER A 39 -14.45 -1.50 -6.58
N LEU A 40 -13.13 -1.28 -6.66
CA LEU A 40 -12.17 -2.07 -5.89
C LEU A 40 -12.34 -1.81 -4.39
N ALA A 41 -12.33 -0.56 -3.96
CA ALA A 41 -12.47 -0.18 -2.56
C ALA A 41 -13.71 -0.81 -1.90
N LYS A 42 -14.86 -0.80 -2.60
CA LYS A 42 -16.08 -1.50 -2.15
C LYS A 42 -15.89 -3.01 -2.05
N LYS A 43 -15.21 -3.63 -3.00
CA LYS A 43 -14.95 -5.07 -2.97
C LYS A 43 -13.97 -5.47 -1.87
N ILE A 44 -13.01 -4.61 -1.54
CA ILE A 44 -12.09 -4.82 -0.40
C ILE A 44 -12.89 -4.85 0.90
N ILE A 45 -13.79 -3.88 1.07
CA ILE A 45 -14.69 -3.83 2.22
C ILE A 45 -15.62 -5.05 2.23
N ALA A 46 -16.19 -5.43 1.09
CA ALA A 46 -17.05 -6.61 0.99
C ALA A 46 -16.27 -7.91 1.29
N TYR A 47 -15.03 -8.02 0.82
CA TYR A 47 -14.16 -9.16 1.08
C TYR A 47 -13.86 -9.29 2.56
N ARG A 48 -13.52 -8.20 3.26
CA ARG A 48 -13.32 -8.27 4.71
C ARG A 48 -14.59 -8.61 5.49
N GLU A 49 -15.75 -8.25 4.96
CA GLU A 49 -17.05 -8.62 5.56
C GLU A 49 -17.44 -10.07 5.28
N SER A 50 -17.02 -10.64 4.14
CA SER A 50 -17.34 -12.02 3.75
C SER A 50 -16.33 -13.05 4.25
N GLU A 51 -15.03 -12.78 4.07
CA GLU A 51 -13.92 -13.68 4.41
C GLU A 51 -13.32 -13.37 5.80
N GLY A 52 -13.41 -12.11 6.24
CA GLY A 52 -12.80 -11.65 7.49
C GLY A 52 -11.61 -10.71 7.26
N PRO A 53 -10.89 -10.30 8.33
CA PRO A 53 -9.76 -9.38 8.20
C PRO A 53 -8.68 -9.95 7.27
N PHE A 54 -8.03 -9.06 6.52
CA PHE A 54 -6.91 -9.40 5.66
C PHE A 54 -5.69 -9.78 6.52
N GLU A 55 -5.19 -11.01 6.36
CA GLU A 55 -3.99 -11.46 7.07
C GLU A 55 -2.71 -10.96 6.41
N LYS A 56 -2.76 -10.76 5.09
CA LYS A 56 -1.65 -10.24 4.30
C LYS A 56 -2.14 -9.25 3.27
N ILE A 57 -1.24 -8.35 2.87
CA ILE A 57 -1.50 -7.46 1.74
C ILE A 57 -1.83 -8.26 0.47
N GLU A 58 -1.29 -9.47 0.30
CA GLU A 58 -1.56 -10.36 -0.83
C GLU A 58 -3.03 -10.76 -0.97
N ASP A 59 -3.80 -10.78 0.13
CA ASP A 59 -5.24 -11.10 0.07
C ASP A 59 -6.04 -10.02 -0.67
N LEU A 60 -5.50 -8.80 -0.82
CA LEU A 60 -6.09 -7.83 -1.75
C LEU A 60 -6.10 -8.34 -3.18
N MET A 61 -5.14 -9.15 -3.57
CA MET A 61 -5.10 -9.74 -4.91
C MET A 61 -6.19 -10.82 -5.09
N ASN A 62 -6.73 -11.37 -4.00
CA ASN A 62 -7.91 -12.24 -4.02
C ASN A 62 -9.20 -11.45 -4.25
N VAL A 63 -9.19 -10.12 -4.01
CA VAL A 63 -10.33 -9.26 -4.26
C VAL A 63 -10.54 -9.11 -5.77
N TYR A 64 -11.71 -9.53 -6.25
CA TYR A 64 -12.02 -9.54 -7.67
C TYR A 64 -11.82 -8.17 -8.34
N GLY A 65 -10.86 -8.04 -9.26
CA GLY A 65 -10.55 -6.79 -9.96
C GLY A 65 -9.37 -6.01 -9.41
N ILE A 66 -8.65 -6.53 -8.41
CA ILE A 66 -7.27 -6.11 -8.13
C ILE A 66 -6.35 -6.96 -8.97
N ASP A 67 -5.75 -6.35 -9.98
CA ASP A 67 -4.69 -6.97 -10.76
C ASP A 67 -3.35 -6.90 -10.02
N GLU A 68 -2.45 -7.84 -10.32
CA GLU A 68 -1.06 -7.85 -9.84
C GLU A 68 -0.34 -6.52 -10.08
N ARG A 69 -0.68 -5.83 -11.19
CA ARG A 69 -0.07 -4.55 -11.57
C ARG A 69 -0.47 -3.42 -10.65
N ILE A 70 -1.73 -3.42 -10.20
CA ILE A 70 -2.26 -2.45 -9.25
C ILE A 70 -1.70 -2.79 -7.88
N PHE A 71 -1.82 -4.05 -7.47
CA PHE A 71 -1.29 -4.55 -6.21
C PHE A 71 0.19 -4.18 -6.03
N ASN A 72 1.03 -4.45 -7.03
CA ASN A 72 2.46 -4.17 -6.96
C ASN A 72 2.80 -2.66 -6.90
N ARG A 73 1.86 -1.78 -7.28
CA ARG A 73 2.02 -0.32 -7.13
C ARG A 73 1.59 0.19 -5.77
N ILE A 74 0.67 -0.52 -5.11
CA ILE A 74 0.09 -0.09 -3.84
C ILE A 74 0.70 -0.85 -2.66
N LYS A 75 1.28 -2.03 -2.87
CA LYS A 75 1.85 -2.92 -1.84
C LYS A 75 2.88 -2.25 -0.94
N ASP A 76 3.59 -1.26 -1.47
CA ASP A 76 4.58 -0.47 -0.75
C ASP A 76 3.94 0.61 0.12
N ASP A 77 2.72 1.05 -0.24
CA ASP A 77 1.90 2.04 0.46
C ASP A 77 0.78 1.43 1.33
N ILE A 78 0.72 0.10 1.47
CA ILE A 78 -0.30 -0.59 2.29
C ILE A 78 0.32 -1.55 3.31
N CYS A 79 -0.42 -1.82 4.38
CA CYS A 79 -0.11 -2.83 5.38
C CYS A 79 -1.39 -3.52 5.87
N VAL A 80 -1.27 -4.56 6.70
CA VAL A 80 -2.37 -5.27 7.37
C VAL A 80 -2.41 -4.98 8.85
#